data_AF-A0A8K0Y3F6-F1
#
_entry.id   AF-A0A8K0Y3F6-F1
#
_cell.length_a   1.000
_cell.length_b   1.000
_cell.length_c   1.000
_cell.angle_alpha   90.00
_cell.angle_beta   90.00
_cell.angle_gamma   90.00
#
_symmetry.space_group_name_H-M   'P 1'
#
loop_
_entity.id
_entity.type
_entity.pdbx_description
1 polymer ?
#
loop_
_entity_poly.entity_id
_entity_poly.type
_entity_poly.pdbx_seq_one_letter_code
_entity_poly.pdbx_strand_id
1 'polypeptide(L)' 'MSSYTGSRYAVAVNSGTAALQAALYALGIKSGDEVLLPSFTFVATANSVMSVGAKPVFVDVAP' A
#
# COMPACT_ATOMS: atom_id res chain seq x y z
N MET A 1 9.74 15.39 -8.14
CA MET A 1 8.58 14.65 -7.60
C MET A 1 8.19 15.14 -6.22
N SER A 2 9.08 15.19 -5.23
CA SER A 2 8.81 15.74 -3.88
C SER A 2 8.21 17.16 -3.90
N SER A 3 8.79 18.08 -4.69
CA SER A 3 8.25 19.45 -4.82
C SER A 3 6.89 19.49 -5.54
N TYR A 4 6.59 18.51 -6.40
CA TYR A 4 5.32 18.45 -7.13
C TYR A 4 4.19 17.90 -6.23
N THR A 5 4.49 16.91 -5.38
CA THR A 5 3.53 16.31 -4.44
C THR A 5 3.43 17.06 -3.10
N GLY A 6 4.32 18.02 -2.84
CA GLY A 6 4.45 18.69 -1.54
C GLY A 6 5.03 17.81 -0.43
N SER A 7 5.59 16.65 -0.75
CA SER A 7 6.17 15.72 0.23
C SER A 7 7.64 16.07 0.52
N ARG A 8 8.09 15.88 1.77
CA ARG A 8 9.51 16.13 2.15
C ARG A 8 10.50 15.25 1.38
N TYR A 9 10.08 14.02 1.05
CA TYR A 9 10.88 13.02 0.34
C TYR A 9 10.07 12.38 -0.79
N ALA A 10 10.76 11.89 -1.81
CA ALA A 10 10.18 11.06 -2.86
C ALA A 10 11.21 10.00 -3.28
N VAL A 11 10.78 8.74 -3.37
CA VAL A 11 11.65 7.61 -3.72
C VAL A 11 11.14 7.00 -5.02
N ALA A 12 12.00 6.88 -6.03
CA ALA A 12 11.67 6.24 -7.29
C ALA A 12 11.78 4.72 -7.15
N VAL A 13 10.80 4.00 -7.71
CA VAL A 13 10.74 2.53 -7.75
C VAL A 13 10.29 2.07 -9.13
N ASN A 14 10.40 0.77 -9.42
CA ASN A 14 10.12 0.23 -10.75
C ASN A 14 8.63 0.04 -11.08
N SER A 15 7.72 0.15 -10.10
CA SER A 15 6.26 0.03 -10.30
C SER A 15 5.47 0.57 -9.11
N GLY A 16 4.17 0.84 -9.31
CA GLY A 16 3.27 1.20 -8.22
C GLY A 16 3.10 0.10 -7.16
N THR A 17 3.07 -1.17 -7.58
CA THR A 17 3.02 -2.31 -6.66
C THR A 17 4.27 -2.35 -5.77
N ALA A 18 5.47 -2.18 -6.35
CA ALA A 18 6.70 -2.12 -5.57
C ALA A 18 6.71 -0.91 -4.62
N ALA A 19 6.09 0.21 -5.00
CA ALA A 19 5.94 1.38 -4.13
C ALA A 19 5.10 1.05 -2.88
N LEU A 20 3.96 0.39 -3.07
CA LEU A 20 3.07 -0.03 -1.98
C LEU A 20 3.78 -1.03 -1.05
N GLN A 21 4.46 -2.04 -1.62
CA GLN A 21 5.23 -3.02 -0.84
C GLN A 21 6.33 -2.34 -0.01
N ALA A 22 7.14 -1.47 -0.63
CA ALA A 22 8.20 -0.76 0.06
C ALA A 22 7.65 0.13 1.18
N ALA A 23 6.51 0.78 0.96
CA ALA A 23 5.85 1.59 1.99
C ALA A 23 5.40 0.74 3.19
N LEU A 24 4.80 -0.44 2.95
CA LEU A 24 4.39 -1.36 4.02
C LEU A 24 5.60 -1.89 4.82
N TYR A 25 6.70 -2.25 4.15
CA TYR A 25 7.95 -2.62 4.84
C TYR A 25 8.51 -1.47 5.68
N ALA A 26 8.53 -0.25 5.13
CA ALA A 26 9.03 0.94 5.84
C ALA A 26 8.17 1.30 7.06
N LEU A 27 6.86 1.04 7.00
CA LEU A 27 5.94 1.17 8.14
C LEU A 27 6.09 0.06 9.18
N GLY A 28 6.86 -0.99 8.88
CA GLY A 28 7.08 -2.10 9.80
C GLY A 28 5.88 -3.03 9.92
N ILE A 29 5.01 -3.08 8.91
CA ILE A 29 3.90 -4.04 8.82
C ILE A 29 4.45 -5.46 8.74
N LYS A 30 3.82 -6.37 9.48
CA LYS A 30 4.27 -7.76 9.63
C LYS A 30 3.15 -8.75 9.35
N SER A 31 3.55 -10.02 9.27
CA SER A 31 2.62 -11.12 9.15
C SER A 31 1.59 -11.12 10.28
N GLY A 32 0.32 -11.26 9.91
CA GLY A 32 -0.82 -11.23 10.83
C GLY A 32 -1.40 -9.84 11.12
N ASP A 33 -0.71 -8.75 10.75
CA ASP A 33 -1.29 -7.40 10.84
C ASP A 33 -2.46 -7.25 9.86
N GLU A 34 -3.46 -6.46 10.24
CA GLU A 34 -4.60 -6.16 9.37
C GLU A 34 -4.41 -4.79 8.70
N VAL A 35 -4.67 -4.73 7.39
CA VAL A 35 -4.61 -3.48 6.61
C VAL A 35 -5.97 -3.26 5.96
N LEU A 36 -6.61 -2.15 6.33
CA LEU A 36 -7.88 -1.73 5.77
C LEU A 36 -7.68 -1.13 4.38
N LEU A 37 -8.51 -1.55 3.42
CA LEU A 37 -8.48 -1.05 2.05
C LEU A 37 -9.89 -1.09 1.43
N PRO A 38 -10.19 -0.23 0.46
CA PRO A 38 -11.49 -0.25 -0.22
C PRO A 38 -11.70 -1.57 -0.99
N SER A 39 -12.93 -2.08 -0.97
CA SER A 39 -13.37 -3.25 -1.75
C SER A 39 -13.29 -2.99 -3.26
N PHE A 40 -13.53 -1.73 -3.67
CA PHE A 40 -13.43 -1.28 -5.05
C PHE A 40 -12.07 -0.61 -5.33
N THR A 41 -11.08 -1.41 -5.70
CA THR A 41 -9.72 -0.94 -6.03
C THR A 41 -9.04 -1.91 -7.01
N PHE A 42 -7.87 -1.52 -7.54
CA PHE A 42 -7.06 -2.41 -8.37
C PHE A 42 -6.37 -3.47 -7.50
N VAL A 43 -6.22 -4.70 -8.02
CA VAL A 43 -5.72 -5.87 -7.28
C VAL A 43 -4.32 -5.67 -6.67
N ALA A 44 -3.50 -4.79 -7.25
CA ALA A 44 -2.17 -4.47 -6.72
C ALA A 44 -2.21 -3.99 -5.27
N THR A 45 -3.28 -3.31 -4.84
CA THR A 45 -3.47 -2.83 -3.47
C THR A 45 -3.49 -4.01 -2.49
N ALA A 46 -4.36 -4.99 -2.72
CA ALA A 46 -4.47 -6.18 -1.87
C ALA A 46 -3.23 -7.09 -1.98
N ASN A 47 -2.68 -7.26 -3.19
CA ASN A 47 -1.50 -8.08 -3.40
C ASN A 47 -0.27 -7.54 -2.65
N SER A 48 -0.13 -6.22 -2.56
CA SER A 48 0.98 -5.60 -1.83
C SER A 48 0.90 -5.90 -0.33
N VAL A 49 -0.30 -5.85 0.25
CA VAL A 49 -0.56 -6.25 1.65
C VAL A 49 -0.27 -7.74 1.86
N MET A 50 -0.81 -8.61 1.01
CA MET A 50 -0.56 -10.06 1.09
C MET A 50 0.92 -10.41 0.95
N SER A 51 1.66 -9.68 0.12
CA SER A 51 3.08 -9.96 -0.14
C SER A 51 3.99 -9.67 1.05
N VAL A 52 3.56 -8.86 2.02
CA VAL A 52 4.27 -8.65 3.30
C VAL A 52 3.76 -9.57 4.42
N GLY A 53 2.85 -10.51 4.09
CA GLY A 53 2.24 -11.46 5.03
C GLY A 53 1.06 -10.89 5.83
N ALA A 54 0.71 -9.62 5.62
CA ALA A 54 -0.42 -8.99 6.30
C ALA A 54 -1.77 -9.43 5.69
N LYS A 55 -2.85 -9.24 6.44
CA LYS A 55 -4.21 -9.58 6.07
C LYS A 55 -4.96 -8.35 5.53
N PRO A 56 -5.38 -8.35 4.25
CA PRO A 56 -6.27 -7.32 3.72
C PRO A 56 -7.65 -7.43 4.38
N VAL A 57 -8.19 -6.31 4.86
CA VAL A 57 -9.56 -6.21 5.38
C VAL A 57 -10.32 -5.21 4.52
N PHE A 58 -11.22 -5.72 3.69
CA PHE A 58 -11.98 -4.89 2.77
C PHE A 58 -13.05 -4.08 3.47
N VAL A 59 -13.11 -2.79 3.13
CA VAL A 59 -14.11 -1.83 3.59
C VAL A 59 -14.93 -1.36 2.39
N ASP A 60 -16.24 -1.24 2.57
CA ASP A 60 -17.13 -0.79 1.49
C ASP A 60 -16.90 0.69 1.14
N VAL A 61 -17.28 1.07 -0.07
CA VAL A 61 -17.10 2.44 -0.58
C VAL A 61 -18.41 3.21 -0.57
N ALA A 62 -18.32 4.54 -0.48
CA ALA A 62 -19.48 5.38 -0.74
C ALA A 62 -19.91 5.27 -2.23
N PRO A 63 -21.20 5.46 -2.55
CA PRO A 63 -21.70 5.49 -3.92
C PRO A 63 -21.02 6.52 -4.82
#